data_AF-A0A1V0BGK5-F1
#
_entry.id   AF-A0A1V0BGK5-F1
#
_cell.length_a   1.000
_cell.length_b   1.000
_cell.length_c   1.000
_cell.angle_alpha   90.00
_cell.angle_beta   90.00
_cell.angle_gamma   90.00
#
_symmetry.space_group_name_H-M   'P 1'
#
loop_
_entity.id
_entity.type
_entity.pdbx_description
1 polymer ?
#
loop_
_entity_poly.entity_id
_entity_poly.type
_entity_poly.pdbx_seq_one_letter_code
_entity_poly.pdbx_strand_id
1 'polypeptide(L)'
;MSAGVTKSAAPVLQVLEALCGFAEQGASNKDLADACKTTPVQVTRATQTLIAYGWCRKSDETGRFYPTAAFTRLTFKVLDSFDKAQRRLEDRRHSMTSGF
;
A
#
# COMPACT_ATOMS: atom_id res chain seq x y z
N MET A 1 -24.05 -4.50 5.10
CA MET A 1 -24.38 -4.25 3.68
C MET A 1 -23.18 -4.70 2.85
N SER A 2 -23.32 -5.67 1.96
CA SER A 2 -22.26 -5.99 1.00
C SER A 2 -22.28 -4.90 -0.06
N ALA A 3 -21.42 -3.89 0.07
CA ALA A 3 -21.23 -2.91 -0.97
C ALA A 3 -20.76 -3.64 -2.25
N GLY A 4 -21.33 -3.29 -3.40
CA GLY A 4 -20.95 -3.90 -4.67
C GLY A 4 -19.46 -3.71 -4.91
N VAL A 5 -18.69 -4.80 -4.86
CA VAL A 5 -17.26 -4.76 -5.13
C VAL A 5 -17.04 -4.40 -6.59
N THR A 6 -16.28 -3.33 -6.84
CA THR A 6 -15.83 -2.96 -8.19
C THR A 6 -14.85 -4.03 -8.70
N LYS A 7 -15.37 -5.01 -9.43
CA LYS A 7 -14.61 -6.19 -9.90
C LYS A 7 -13.38 -5.84 -10.73
N SER A 8 -13.38 -4.70 -11.42
CA SER A 8 -12.24 -4.24 -12.22
C SER A 8 -11.09 -3.68 -11.38
N ALA A 9 -11.38 -3.13 -10.19
CA ALA A 9 -10.37 -2.57 -9.29
C ALA A 9 -9.75 -3.64 -8.39
N ALA A 10 -10.50 -4.70 -8.06
CA ALA A 10 -10.06 -5.74 -7.13
C ALA A 10 -8.68 -6.34 -7.49
N PRO A 11 -8.36 -6.71 -8.74
CA PRO A 11 -7.05 -7.25 -9.08
C PRO A 11 -5.90 -6.27 -8.83
N VAL A 12 -6.12 -4.97 -9.04
CA VAL A 12 -5.11 -3.93 -8.81
C VAL A 12 -4.77 -3.85 -7.32
N LEU A 13 -5.79 -3.85 -6.47
CA LEU A 13 -5.62 -3.76 -5.03
C LEU A 13 -4.98 -5.03 -4.46
N GLN A 14 -5.40 -6.21 -4.92
CA GLN A 14 -4.81 -7.49 -4.51
C GLN A 14 -3.33 -7.60 -4.89
N VAL A 15 -2.98 -7.20 -6.11
CA VAL A 15 -1.58 -7.20 -6.57
C VAL A 15 -0.73 -6.20 -5.78
N LEU A 16 -1.26 -5.03 -5.46
CA LEU A 16 -0.55 -4.05 -4.63
C LEU A 16 -0.30 -4.58 -3.22
N GLU A 17 -1.31 -5.18 -2.60
CA GLU A 17 -1.20 -5.80 -1.27
C GLU A 17 -0.14 -6.91 -1.27
N ALA A 18 -0.21 -7.83 -2.23
CA ALA A 18 0.78 -8.90 -2.38
C ALA A 18 2.19 -8.34 -2.60
N LEU A 19 2.35 -7.33 -3.45
CA LEU A 19 3.63 -6.70 -3.76
C LEU A 19 4.32 -6.12 -2.51
N CYS A 20 3.56 -5.65 -1.52
CA CYS A 20 4.12 -5.15 -0.27
C CYS A 20 4.85 -6.24 0.53
N GLY A 21 4.44 -7.50 0.40
CA GLY A 21 5.13 -8.66 1.00
C GLY A 21 6.48 -8.99 0.34
N PHE A 22 6.76 -8.42 -0.84
CA PHE A 22 8.00 -8.62 -1.59
C PHE A 22 8.85 -7.34 -1.64
N ALA A 23 8.67 -6.41 -0.70
CA ALA A 23 9.32 -5.10 -0.76
C ALA A 23 10.86 -5.17 -0.76
N GLU A 24 11.45 -6.19 -0.13
CA GLU A 24 12.90 -6.37 0.01
C GLU A 24 13.53 -6.95 -1.27
N GLN A 25 12.98 -8.06 -1.77
CA GLN A 25 13.52 -8.84 -2.90
C GLN A 25 12.84 -8.56 -4.25
N GLY A 26 11.72 -7.83 -4.26
CA GLY A 26 10.87 -7.61 -5.42
C GLY A 26 10.12 -8.87 -5.87
N ALA A 27 9.16 -8.71 -6.77
CA ALA A 27 8.33 -9.81 -7.25
C ALA A 27 8.36 -9.94 -8.78
N SER A 28 8.38 -11.16 -9.30
CA SER A 28 8.08 -11.43 -10.70
C SER A 28 6.57 -11.48 -10.95
N ASN A 29 6.16 -11.50 -12.22
CA ASN A 29 4.75 -11.73 -12.57
C ASN A 29 4.22 -13.07 -12.03
N LYS A 30 5.06 -14.11 -11.96
CA LYS A 30 4.67 -15.42 -11.45
C LYS A 30 4.44 -15.37 -9.94
N ASP A 31 5.36 -14.76 -9.20
CA ASP A 31 5.24 -14.63 -7.73
C ASP A 31 3.93 -13.93 -7.34
N LEU A 32 3.60 -12.84 -8.04
CA LEU A 32 2.37 -12.09 -7.81
C LEU A 32 1.13 -12.86 -8.27
N ALA A 33 1.21 -13.62 -9.37
CA ALA A 33 0.10 -14.41 -9.87
C ALA A 33 -0.27 -15.53 -8.89
N ASP A 34 0.75 -16.23 -8.38
CA ASP A 34 0.61 -17.29 -7.38
C ASP A 34 0.07 -16.73 -6.06
N ALA A 35 0.63 -15.61 -5.57
CA ALA A 35 0.16 -14.94 -4.35
C ALA A 35 -1.29 -14.45 -4.44
N CYS A 36 -1.70 -13.91 -5.60
CA CYS A 36 -3.04 -13.38 -5.81
C CYS A 36 -4.04 -14.43 -6.31
N LYS A 37 -3.61 -15.68 -6.53
CA LYS A 37 -4.42 -16.75 -7.15
C LYS A 37 -5.07 -16.28 -8.47
N THR A 38 -4.27 -15.63 -9.30
CA THR A 38 -4.70 -14.99 -10.55
C THR A 38 -3.75 -15.35 -11.69
N THR A 39 -3.96 -14.78 -12.88
CA THR A 39 -3.10 -15.04 -14.05
C THR A 39 -1.99 -13.99 -14.18
N PRO A 40 -0.81 -14.34 -14.75
CA PRO A 40 0.25 -13.38 -15.05
C PRO A 40 -0.19 -12.22 -15.95
N VAL A 41 -1.17 -12.45 -16.82
CA VAL A 41 -1.77 -11.41 -17.67
C VAL A 41 -2.54 -10.38 -16.83
N GLN A 42 -3.31 -10.84 -15.84
CA GLN A 42 -4.02 -9.94 -14.91
C GLN A 42 -3.03 -9.16 -14.05
N VAL A 43 -1.96 -9.80 -13.57
CA VAL A 43 -0.87 -9.11 -12.85
C VAL A 43 -0.25 -8.03 -13.71
N THR A 44 0.06 -8.32 -14.98
CA THR A 44 0.68 -7.32 -15.88
C THR A 44 -0.20 -6.08 -16.05
N ARG A 45 -1.52 -6.25 -16.21
CA ARG A 45 -2.46 -5.12 -16.30
C ARG A 45 -2.56 -4.35 -14.99
N ALA A 46 -2.54 -5.05 -13.86
CA ALA A 46 -2.56 -4.45 -12.54
C ALA A 46 -1.28 -3.64 -12.29
N THR A 47 -0.10 -4.20 -12.55
CA THR A 47 1.18 -3.50 -12.34
C THR A 47 1.35 -2.31 -13.29
N GLN A 48 0.87 -2.37 -14.53
CA GLN A 48 0.80 -1.20 -15.42
C GLN A 48 -0.01 -0.05 -14.79
N THR A 49 -1.17 -0.36 -14.21
CA THR A 49 -1.99 0.63 -13.51
C THR A 49 -1.25 1.20 -12.30
N LEU A 50 -0.64 0.33 -11.47
CA LEU A 50 0.12 0.77 -10.30
C LEU A 50 1.35 1.60 -10.66
N ILE A 51 2.01 1.30 -11.77
CA ILE A 51 3.14 2.08 -12.30
C ILE A 51 2.65 3.45 -12.76
N ALA A 52 1.53 3.52 -13.48
CA ALA A 52 0.95 4.79 -13.91
C ALA A 52 0.57 5.70 -12.72
N TYR A 53 0.14 5.12 -11.60
CA TYR A 53 -0.12 5.84 -10.35
C TYR A 53 1.15 6.12 -9.52
N GLY A 54 2.30 5.62 -9.96
CA GLY A 54 3.59 5.78 -9.30
C GLY A 54 3.73 4.97 -8.01
N TRP A 55 2.89 3.96 -7.77
CA TRP A 55 2.91 3.11 -6.56
C TRP A 55 3.72 1.83 -6.73
N CYS A 56 3.98 1.44 -7.98
CA CYS A 56 4.84 0.33 -8.34
C CYS A 56 5.94 0.82 -9.31
N ARG A 57 7.11 0.19 -9.27
CA ARG A 57 8.16 0.33 -10.29
C ARG A 57 8.62 -1.04 -10.74
N LYS A 58 9.10 -1.15 -11.98
CA LYS A 58 9.82 -2.32 -12.47
C LYS A 58 11.31 -2.01 -12.48
N SER A 59 12.13 -2.94 -11.99
CA SER A 59 13.58 -2.84 -12.09
C SER A 59 14.02 -3.14 -13.53
N ASP A 60 14.84 -2.27 -14.11
CA ASP A 60 15.39 -2.48 -15.45
C ASP A 60 16.45 -3.59 -15.48
N GLU A 61 17.16 -3.80 -14.37
CA GLU A 61 18.20 -4.83 -14.25
C GLU A 61 17.61 -6.23 -14.05
N THR A 62 16.66 -6.38 -13.12
CA THR A 62 16.14 -7.69 -12.70
C THR A 62 14.75 -8.00 -13.28
N GLY A 63 14.09 -7.01 -13.86
CA GLY A 63 12.71 -7.13 -14.35
C GLY A 63 11.66 -7.30 -13.23
N ARG A 64 12.06 -7.26 -11.96
CA ARG A 64 11.18 -7.44 -10.80
C ARG A 64 10.43 -6.16 -10.44
N PHE A 65 9.23 -6.33 -9.91
CA PHE A 65 8.39 -5.23 -9.42
C PHE A 65 8.68 -4.94 -7.95
N TYR A 66 8.65 -3.65 -7.60
CA TYR A 66 8.82 -3.16 -6.24
C TYR A 66 7.76 -2.10 -5.92
N PRO A 67 7.26 -2.03 -4.68
CA PRO A 67 6.49 -0.86 -4.25
C PRO A 67 7.40 0.37 -4.24
N THR A 68 6.82 1.56 -4.43
CA THR A 68 7.56 2.82 -4.37
C THR A 68 7.31 3.54 -3.04
N ALA A 69 8.18 4.51 -2.74
CA ALA A 69 7.99 5.40 -1.61
C ALA A 69 6.67 6.20 -1.68
N ALA A 70 6.08 6.39 -2.86
CA ALA A 70 4.80 7.10 -2.98
C ALA A 70 3.66 6.35 -2.29
N PHE A 71 3.65 5.03 -2.40
CA PHE A 71 2.72 4.18 -1.66
C PHE A 71 3.05 4.19 -0.16
N THR A 72 4.32 4.01 0.22
CA THR A 72 4.75 3.99 1.64
C THR A 72 4.39 5.29 2.39
N ARG A 73 4.44 6.45 1.70
CA ARG A 73 4.02 7.73 2.29
C ARG A 73 2.56 7.76 2.72
N LEU A 74 1.66 6.99 2.08
CA LEU A 74 0.27 6.90 2.50
C LEU A 74 0.16 6.26 3.89
N THR A 75 0.91 5.19 4.14
CA THR A 75 0.97 4.53 5.44
C THR A 75 1.49 5.47 6.53
N PHE A 76 2.58 6.20 6.27
CA PHE A 76 3.11 7.17 7.22
C PHE A 76 2.15 8.35 7.47
N LYS A 77 1.39 8.78 6.46
CA LYS A 77 0.37 9.83 6.65
C LYS A 77 -0.73 9.41 7.62
N VAL A 78 -1.11 8.13 7.62
CA VAL A 78 -2.08 7.58 8.58
C VAL A 78 -1.47 7.55 9.99
N LEU A 79 -0.24 7.08 10.14
CA LEU A 79 0.47 7.06 11.43
C LEU A 79 0.63 8.47 12.02
N ASP A 80 1.07 9.44 11.23
CA ASP A 80 1.20 10.85 11.63
C ASP A 80 -0.14 11.44 12.11
N SER A 81 -1.27 10.99 11.53
CA SER A 81 -2.60 11.40 12.01
C SER A 81 -2.90 10.91 13.43
N PHE A 82 -2.48 9.69 13.76
CA PHE A 82 -2.62 9.13 15.12
C PHE A 82 -1.69 9.85 16.10
N ASP A 83 -0.43 10.09 15.73
CA ASP A 83 0.52 10.83 16.57
C ASP A 83 0.01 12.23 16.91
N LYS A 84 -0.56 12.94 15.93
CA LYS A 84 -1.20 14.23 16.14
C LYS A 84 -2.42 14.15 17.07
N ALA A 85 -3.21 13.08 16.98
CA ALA A 85 -4.35 12.88 17.86
C ALA A 85 -3.91 12.62 19.31
N GLN A 86 -2.84 11.83 19.50
CA GLN A 86 -2.27 11.56 20.81
C GLN A 86 -1.74 12.85 21.46
N ARG A 87 -0.98 13.67 20.74
CA ARG A 87 -0.48 14.97 21.24
C ARG A 87 -1.61 15.87 21.72
N ARG A 88 -2.70 15.98 20.95
CA ARG A 88 -3.88 16.77 21.37
C ARG A 88 -4.51 16.26 22.67
N LEU A 89 -4.50 14.95 22.91
CA LEU A 89 -5.03 14.38 24.15
C LEU A 89 -4.10 14.66 25.33
N GLU A 90 -2.79 14.55 25.11
CA GLU A 90 -1.76 14.87 26.11
C GLU A 90 -1.82 16.35 26.51
N ASP A 91 -1.92 17.26 25.55
CA ASP A 91 -2.07 18.70 25.78
C ASP A 91 -3.32 19.02 26.60
N ARG A 92 -4.46 18.40 26.23
CA ARG A 92 -5.72 18.55 26.98
C ARG A 92 -5.57 18.03 28.41
N ARG A 93 -4.98 16.85 28.60
CA ARG A 93 -4.72 16.29 29.93
C ARG A 93 -3.85 17.23 30.75
N HIS A 94 -2.74 17.69 30.19
CA HIS A 94 -1.82 18.59 30.87
C HIS A 94 -2.53 19.87 31.34
N SER A 95 -3.32 20.50 30.46
CA SER A 95 -4.10 21.72 30.81
C SER A 95 -5.11 21.53 31.95
N MET A 96 -5.66 20.32 32.12
CA MET A 96 -6.61 20.03 33.20
C MET A 96 -5.90 19.72 34.53
N THR A 97 -4.68 19.19 34.48
CA THR A 97 -3.93 18.78 35.68
C THR A 97 -2.93 19.82 36.17
N SER A 98 -2.46 20.73 35.31
CA SER A 98 -1.49 21.78 35.68
C SER A 98 -2.10 22.96 36.44
N GLY A 99 -3.43 22.98 36.63
CA GLY A 99 -4.15 23.96 37.44
C GLY A 99 -4.38 23.56 38.91
N PHE A 100 -3.77 22.46 39.36
CA PHE A 100 -3.67 22.03 40.76
C PHE A 100 -2.21 22.06 41.21
#